data_AF-A0A8J5NRS4-F1
#
_entry.id   AF-A0A8J5NRS4-F1
#
_cell.length_a   1.000
_cell.length_b   1.000
_cell.length_c   1.000
_cell.angle_alpha   90.00
_cell.angle_beta   90.00
_cell.angle_gamma   90.00
#
_symmetry.space_group_name_H-M   'P 1'
#
loop_
_entity.id
_entity.type
_entity.pdbx_description
1 polymer ?
#
loop_
_entity_poly.entity_id
_entity_poly.type
_entity_poly.pdbx_seq_one_letter_code
_entity_poly.pdbx_strand_id
1 'polypeptide(L)'
;MVEDEAPTFADGRYYAGGSVRPFKAGAASPRGIRPYPVAGAALSFWPGVWLYGAYMYPFTDTCSYHNETSDEDEERPVLCGCSWYENCACDDPDSASYFKELIGSGSYEALNKSIVDVAEINGTKTILINGTLPNDTALAGDKDKNSAPARYVVGTFGYWPTIAVVVGAVFISSG
;
A
#
# COMPACT_ATOMS: atom_id res chain seq x y z
N MET A 1 -3.17 16.14 -13.90
CA MET A 1 -3.21 14.67 -14.06
C MET A 1 -2.74 14.15 -12.73
N VAL A 2 -3.66 13.75 -11.86
CA VAL A 2 -3.28 13.19 -10.56
C VAL A 2 -2.96 11.73 -10.85
N GLU A 3 -1.72 11.35 -10.59
CA GLU A 3 -1.28 9.95 -10.64
C GLU A 3 -1.88 9.25 -9.41
N ASP A 4 -2.97 8.50 -9.59
CA ASP A 4 -3.36 7.46 -8.64
C ASP A 4 -2.13 6.57 -8.46
N GLU A 5 -1.53 6.56 -7.27
CA GLU A 5 -0.47 5.63 -6.96
C GLU A 5 -1.02 4.21 -7.11
N ALA A 6 -0.38 3.39 -7.94
CA ALA A 6 -0.82 2.03 -8.21
C ALA A 6 0.02 1.05 -7.36
N PRO A 7 -0.50 -0.12 -7.01
CA PRO A 7 0.31 -1.15 -6.39
C PRO A 7 1.44 -1.57 -7.35
N THR A 8 2.67 -1.58 -6.86
CA THR A 8 3.88 -1.90 -7.63
C THR A 8 4.64 -3.12 -7.12
N PHE A 9 4.36 -3.58 -5.89
CA PHE A 9 5.12 -4.63 -5.22
C PHE A 9 4.42 -6.01 -5.30
N ALA A 10 5.21 -7.07 -5.29
CA ALA A 10 4.84 -8.46 -5.55
C ALA A 10 3.94 -8.59 -6.78
N ASP A 11 4.50 -8.35 -7.96
CA ASP A 11 3.79 -8.35 -9.25
C ASP A 11 2.65 -7.32 -9.35
N GLY A 12 2.81 -6.16 -8.69
CA GLY A 12 1.79 -5.10 -8.68
C GLY A 12 0.56 -5.43 -7.85
N ARG A 13 0.71 -6.29 -6.83
CA ARG A 13 -0.37 -6.68 -5.92
C ARG A 13 -0.48 -5.75 -4.71
N TYR A 14 0.65 -5.24 -4.23
CA TYR A 14 0.72 -4.45 -3.00
C TYR A 14 1.23 -3.03 -3.28
N TYR A 15 0.67 -2.09 -2.53
CA TYR A 15 1.25 -0.76 -2.36
C TYR A 15 2.53 -0.84 -1.54
N ALA A 16 3.30 0.25 -1.54
CA ALA A 16 4.53 0.37 -0.75
C ALA A 16 4.36 0.10 0.75
N GLY A 17 3.15 0.26 1.29
CA GLY A 17 2.82 -0.06 2.69
C GLY A 17 2.37 -1.50 2.94
N GLY A 18 2.31 -2.36 1.92
CA GLY A 18 1.94 -3.77 2.08
C GLY A 18 0.45 -4.08 1.98
N SER A 19 -0.44 -3.08 1.96
CA SER A 19 -1.85 -3.32 1.69
C SER A 19 -2.12 -3.56 0.20
N VAL A 20 -3.19 -4.31 -0.07
CA VAL A 20 -3.76 -4.47 -1.42
C VAL A 20 -4.78 -3.37 -1.75
N ARG A 21 -5.24 -2.61 -0.75
CA ARG A 21 -6.18 -1.51 -0.96
C ARG A 21 -5.96 -0.37 0.03
N PRO A 22 -6.13 0.89 -0.39
CA PRO A 22 -6.02 2.03 0.51
C PRO A 22 -7.15 2.04 1.55
N PHE A 23 -6.84 2.57 2.72
CA PHE A 23 -7.78 2.84 3.80
C PHE A 23 -7.45 4.17 4.48
N LYS A 24 -8.39 4.72 5.25
CA LYS A 24 -8.16 6.00 5.93
C LYS A 24 -7.10 5.85 7.03
N ALA A 25 -6.09 6.72 7.05
CA ALA A 25 -5.10 6.74 8.13
C ALA A 25 -5.77 6.91 9.51
N GLY A 26 -5.25 6.20 10.51
CA GLY A 26 -5.83 6.14 11.86
C GLY A 26 -6.92 5.08 12.04
N ALA A 27 -7.47 4.52 10.95
CA ALA A 27 -8.30 3.32 11.03
C ALA A 27 -7.46 2.07 11.28
N ALA A 28 -8.09 1.01 11.78
CA ALA A 28 -7.46 -0.31 11.79
C ALA A 28 -7.16 -0.76 10.35
N SER A 29 -6.01 -1.39 10.13
CA SER A 29 -5.67 -1.93 8.81
C SER A 29 -6.65 -3.06 8.42
N PRO A 30 -6.75 -3.43 7.13
CA PRO A 30 -7.60 -4.54 6.69
C PRO A 30 -7.33 -5.88 7.41
N ARG A 31 -6.09 -6.12 7.85
CA ARG A 31 -5.73 -7.31 8.66
C ARG A 31 -5.80 -7.09 10.18
N GLY A 32 -6.24 -5.90 10.63
CA GLY A 32 -6.57 -5.64 12.03
C GLY A 32 -5.47 -4.95 12.85
N ILE A 33 -4.44 -4.40 12.22
CA ILE A 33 -3.38 -3.65 12.92
C ILE A 33 -3.99 -2.35 13.45
N ARG A 34 -3.85 -2.12 14.76
CA ARG A 34 -4.32 -0.88 15.39
C ARG A 34 -3.21 0.15 15.43
N PRO A 35 -3.41 1.34 14.84
CA PRO A 35 -2.37 2.35 14.81
C PRO A 35 -2.22 3.07 16.15
N TYR A 36 -1.06 3.72 16.32
CA TYR A 36 -0.84 4.73 17.35
C TYR A 36 -0.33 6.04 16.74
N PRO A 37 -0.79 7.21 17.24
CA PRO A 37 -0.37 8.50 16.71
C PRO A 37 1.04 8.86 17.21
N VAL A 38 1.85 9.45 16.32
CA VAL A 38 3.16 10.04 16.61
C VAL A 38 3.22 11.43 15.99
N ALA A 39 3.87 12.37 16.68
CA ALA A 39 4.09 13.74 16.22
C ALA A 39 5.44 14.28 16.69
N GLY A 40 5.87 15.38 16.07
CA GLY A 40 7.07 16.10 16.49
C GLY A 40 8.38 15.42 16.07
N ALA A 41 9.43 15.58 16.89
CA ALA A 41 10.79 15.19 16.54
C ALA A 41 10.97 13.67 16.28
N ALA A 42 10.06 12.82 16.78
CA ALA A 42 10.07 11.39 16.49
C ALA A 42 9.83 11.06 15.00
N LEU A 43 9.49 12.06 14.16
CA LEU A 43 9.28 11.90 12.73
C LEU A 43 10.50 12.30 11.89
N SER A 44 11.59 12.80 12.50
CA SER A 44 12.75 13.33 11.75
C SER A 44 13.59 12.26 11.05
N PHE A 45 13.43 11.00 11.43
CA PHE A 45 14.17 9.85 10.89
C PHE A 45 13.28 8.94 10.03
N TRP A 46 12.09 9.42 9.65
CA TRP A 46 11.17 8.67 8.80
C TRP A 46 11.36 9.01 7.32
N PRO A 47 11.14 8.05 6.40
CA PRO A 47 11.18 8.26 4.95
C PRO A 47 9.98 9.08 4.42
N GLY A 48 9.51 10.09 5.16
CA GLY A 48 8.35 10.91 4.81
C GLY A 48 8.30 12.23 5.58
N VAL A 49 7.76 13.28 4.95
CA VAL A 49 7.57 14.60 5.58
C VAL A 49 6.15 14.71 6.09
N TRP A 50 5.95 14.45 7.39
CA TRP A 50 4.64 14.50 8.03
C TRP A 50 4.56 15.66 9.03
N LEU A 51 4.42 16.89 8.52
CA LEU A 51 4.44 18.13 9.32
C LEU A 51 3.48 18.14 10.50
N TYR A 52 2.31 17.51 10.33
CA TYR A 52 1.26 17.50 11.35
C TYR A 52 1.35 16.29 12.28
N GLY A 53 1.97 15.20 11.84
CA GLY A 53 1.95 13.92 12.54
C GLY A 53 1.62 12.75 11.62
N ALA A 54 1.82 11.55 12.14
CA ALA A 54 1.55 10.30 11.44
C ALA A 54 1.01 9.22 12.37
N TYR A 55 0.32 8.25 11.78
CA TYR A 55 -0.13 7.04 12.43
C TYR A 55 0.86 5.92 12.13
N MET A 56 1.31 5.24 13.18
CA MET A 56 2.25 4.13 13.09
C MET A 56 1.51 2.80 13.24
N TYR A 57 1.79 1.90 12.32
CA TYR A 57 1.24 0.56 12.18
C TYR A 57 2.39 -0.43 12.38
N PRO A 58 2.55 -1.01 13.59
CA PRO A 58 3.54 -2.05 13.82
C PRO A 58 3.08 -3.32 13.13
N PHE A 59 3.92 -3.87 12.27
CA PHE A 59 3.61 -5.16 11.65
C PHE A 59 3.78 -6.28 12.67
N THR A 60 2.99 -7.33 12.50
CA THR A 60 3.07 -8.53 13.33
C THR A 60 4.20 -9.43 12.89
N ASP A 61 4.43 -9.51 11.58
CA ASP A 61 5.49 -10.28 10.96
C ASP A 61 6.77 -9.43 10.83
N THR A 62 7.90 -10.12 10.86
CA THR A 62 9.21 -9.50 10.65
C THR A 62 9.58 -9.55 9.18
N CYS A 63 10.30 -8.53 8.72
CA CYS A 63 10.88 -8.54 7.39
C CYS A 63 12.11 -9.44 7.40
N SER A 64 12.06 -10.55 6.67
CA SER A 64 13.22 -11.38 6.38
C SER A 64 13.88 -10.91 5.08
N TYR A 65 15.19 -10.68 5.11
CA TYR A 65 15.99 -10.35 3.94
C TYR A 65 17.38 -10.94 4.05
N HIS A 66 17.99 -11.20 2.90
CA HIS A 66 19.37 -11.64 2.83
C HIS A 66 20.27 -10.41 2.84
N ASN A 67 21.13 -10.29 3.85
CA ASN A 67 22.08 -9.18 3.94
C ASN A 67 23.36 -9.53 3.18
N GLU A 68 23.53 -8.96 1.98
CA GLU A 68 24.74 -9.17 1.16
C GLU A 68 26.04 -8.72 1.84
N THR A 69 25.99 -7.82 2.83
CA THR A 69 27.20 -7.36 3.53
C THR A 69 27.72 -8.39 4.53
N SER A 70 26.82 -9.13 5.18
CA SER A 70 27.16 -10.19 6.15
C SER A 70 27.03 -11.60 5.57
N ASP A 71 26.44 -11.76 4.39
CA ASP A 71 26.11 -13.04 3.75
C ASP A 71 25.19 -13.91 4.62
N GLU A 72 24.28 -13.27 5.37
CA GLU A 72 23.37 -13.93 6.32
C GLU A 72 21.92 -13.47 6.12
N ASP A 73 20.98 -14.38 6.40
CA ASP A 73 19.56 -14.03 6.47
C ASP A 73 19.26 -13.34 7.79
N GLU A 74 18.71 -12.13 7.70
CA GLU A 74 18.37 -11.30 8.85
C GLU A 74 16.86 -11.05 8.93
N GLU A 75 16.34 -11.07 10.16
CA GLU A 75 14.97 -10.67 10.46
C GLU A 75 14.96 -9.34 11.22
N ARG A 76 14.11 -8.41 10.78
CA ARG A 76 13.96 -7.10 11.42
C ARG A 76 12.49 -6.75 11.61
N PRO A 77 12.12 -6.13 12.76
CA PRO A 77 10.77 -5.62 12.94
C PRO A 77 10.48 -4.51 11.93
N VAL A 78 9.21 -4.38 11.57
CA VAL A 78 8.74 -3.39 10.60
C VAL A 78 7.74 -2.45 11.25
N LEU A 79 7.94 -1.16 11.03
CA LEU A 79 7.02 -0.12 11.43
C LEU A 79 6.64 0.71 10.21
N CYS A 80 5.38 0.62 9.82
CA CYS A 80 4.84 1.38 8.70
C CYS A 80 4.12 2.63 9.21
N GLY A 81 4.30 3.77 8.55
CA GLY A 81 3.70 5.03 8.94
C GLY A 81 2.91 5.70 7.81
N CYS A 82 1.84 6.39 8.19
CA CYS A 82 0.96 7.15 7.28
C CYS A 82 0.67 8.53 7.84
N SER A 83 0.65 9.57 7.00
CA SER A 83 0.25 10.91 7.43
C SER A 83 -1.19 10.94 7.97
N TRP A 84 -1.46 11.77 8.99
CA TRP A 84 -2.78 11.85 9.63
C TRP A 84 -3.95 12.21 8.70
N TYR A 85 -3.67 12.97 7.64
CA TYR A 85 -4.71 13.52 6.76
C TYR A 85 -4.80 12.83 5.41
N GLU A 86 -4.01 11.79 5.19
CA GLU A 86 -3.89 11.10 3.90
C GLU A 86 -4.46 9.68 3.98
N ASN A 87 -4.51 9.01 2.83
CA ASN A 87 -4.79 7.58 2.78
C ASN A 87 -3.57 6.78 3.21
N CYS A 88 -3.84 5.56 3.65
CA CYS A 88 -2.85 4.66 4.21
C CYS A 88 -2.90 3.31 3.51
N ALA A 89 -1.72 2.75 3.30
CA ALA A 89 -1.55 1.40 2.77
C ALA A 89 -0.79 0.48 3.74
N CYS A 90 -0.58 0.89 4.99
CA CYS A 90 0.11 0.08 5.98
C CYS A 90 -0.73 -1.14 6.41
N ASP A 91 -0.44 -2.30 5.85
CA ASP A 91 -1.08 -3.55 6.21
C ASP A 91 -0.07 -4.67 6.02
N ASP A 92 0.10 -5.50 7.03
CA ASP A 92 1.18 -6.50 7.08
C ASP A 92 0.93 -7.63 6.05
N PRO A 93 1.70 -7.69 4.96
CA PRO A 93 1.48 -8.68 3.92
C PRO A 93 2.13 -10.01 4.31
N ASP A 94 1.34 -11.07 4.25
CA ASP A 94 1.84 -12.46 4.35
C ASP A 94 2.52 -12.86 3.01
N SER A 95 3.62 -12.18 2.67
CA SER A 95 4.30 -12.30 1.39
C SER A 95 5.80 -12.01 1.51
N ALA A 96 6.62 -13.07 1.40
CA ALA A 96 8.08 -12.93 1.34
C ALA A 96 8.54 -12.19 0.06
N SER A 97 7.82 -12.33 -1.06
CA SER A 97 8.15 -11.63 -2.31
C SER A 97 7.99 -10.11 -2.19
N TYR A 98 6.98 -9.65 -1.43
CA TYR A 98 6.83 -8.23 -1.11
C TYR A 98 8.08 -7.69 -0.39
N PHE A 99 8.52 -8.34 0.69
CA PHE A 99 9.69 -7.89 1.44
C PHE A 99 10.98 -7.95 0.61
N LYS A 100 11.12 -8.98 -0.23
CA LYS A 100 12.26 -9.11 -1.14
C LYS A 100 12.31 -7.98 -2.17
N GLU A 101 11.19 -7.58 -2.75
CA GLU A 101 11.15 -6.45 -3.69
C GLU A 101 11.32 -5.10 -3.00
N LEU A 102 10.76 -4.96 -1.79
CA LEU A 102 10.85 -3.74 -1.00
C LEU A 102 12.28 -3.44 -0.54
N ILE A 103 12.98 -4.47 -0.06
CA ILE A 103 14.35 -4.38 0.48
C ILE A 103 15.42 -4.64 -0.59
N GLY A 104 15.06 -5.35 -1.66
CA GLY A 104 15.98 -5.70 -2.75
C GLY A 104 17.09 -6.64 -2.29
N SER A 105 18.34 -6.19 -2.47
CA SER A 105 19.56 -6.92 -2.10
C SER A 105 19.89 -6.89 -0.60
N GLY A 106 19.05 -6.28 0.24
CA GLY A 106 19.35 -6.14 1.68
C GLY A 106 20.40 -5.08 2.00
N SER A 107 20.98 -4.42 0.99
CA SER A 107 21.92 -3.33 1.19
C SER A 107 21.16 -2.03 1.51
N TYR A 108 21.50 -1.42 2.65
CA TYR A 108 20.95 -0.13 3.06
C TYR A 108 21.14 0.98 1.99
N GLU A 109 22.23 0.92 1.22
CA GLU A 109 22.52 1.88 0.16
C GLU A 109 21.61 1.72 -1.06
N ALA A 110 21.09 0.52 -1.29
CA ALA A 110 20.21 0.19 -2.40
C ALA A 110 18.73 0.43 -2.08
N LEU A 111 18.39 0.72 -0.81
CA LEU A 111 17.02 1.01 -0.41
C LEU A 111 16.49 2.27 -1.08
N ASN A 112 15.23 2.23 -1.52
CA ASN A 112 14.55 3.43 -1.94
C ASN A 112 14.17 4.28 -0.72
N LYS A 113 15.05 5.23 -0.35
CA LYS A 113 14.94 6.06 0.86
C LYS A 113 13.72 6.98 0.90
N SER A 114 12.98 7.13 -0.20
CA SER A 114 11.69 7.83 -0.19
C SER A 114 10.54 6.96 0.32
N ILE A 115 10.74 5.65 0.42
CA ILE A 115 9.74 4.67 0.85
C ILE A 115 10.21 3.91 2.09
N VAL A 116 11.49 3.51 2.13
CA VAL A 116 12.05 2.65 3.19
C VAL A 116 13.25 3.33 3.83
N ASP A 117 13.29 3.37 5.15
CA ASP A 117 14.48 3.74 5.92
C ASP A 117 14.68 2.76 7.08
N VAL A 118 15.77 2.90 7.84
CA VAL A 118 16.07 2.07 9.00
C VAL A 118 16.38 2.98 10.18
N ALA A 119 15.69 2.77 11.30
CA ALA A 119 15.96 3.49 12.53
C ALA A 119 16.16 2.53 13.69
N GLU A 120 16.97 2.95 14.67
CA GLU A 120 17.15 2.21 15.91
C GLU A 120 16.12 2.68 16.95
N ILE A 121 15.21 1.78 17.31
CA ILE A 121 14.17 2.03 18.30
C ILE A 121 14.45 1.12 19.50
N ASN A 122 14.79 1.70 20.65
CA ASN A 122 15.14 0.97 21.88
C ASN A 122 16.29 -0.05 21.72
N GLY A 123 17.30 0.24 20.88
CA GLY A 123 18.42 -0.68 20.62
C GLY A 123 18.16 -1.70 19.50
N THR A 124 16.97 -1.68 18.90
CA THR A 124 16.59 -2.60 17.82
C THR A 124 16.48 -1.86 16.50
N LYS A 125 17.23 -2.32 15.49
CA LYS A 125 17.09 -1.82 14.11
C LYS A 125 15.73 -2.21 13.56
N THR A 126 14.92 -1.21 13.27
CA THR A 126 13.55 -1.34 12.76
C THR A 126 13.49 -0.79 11.34
N ILE A 127 12.87 -1.53 10.44
CA ILE A 127 12.58 -1.07 9.09
C ILE A 127 11.39 -0.11 9.16
N LEU A 128 11.58 1.09 8.64
CA LEU A 128 10.56 2.12 8.56
C LEU A 128 10.01 2.18 7.14
N ILE A 129 8.69 2.12 6.99
CA ILE A 129 8.02 2.18 5.69
C ILE A 129 7.10 3.38 5.66
N ASN A 130 7.20 4.20 4.61
CA ASN A 130 6.20 5.22 4.30
C ASN A 130 5.08 4.58 3.47
N GLY A 131 3.96 4.32 4.12
CA GLY A 131 2.74 3.78 3.50
C GLY A 131 1.70 4.85 3.16
N THR A 132 2.08 6.13 3.18
CA THR A 132 1.17 7.24 2.87
C THR A 132 0.83 7.21 1.39
N LEU A 133 -0.45 7.30 1.07
CA LEU A 133 -0.96 7.46 -0.29
C LEU A 133 -1.70 8.78 -0.41
N PRO A 134 -1.69 9.43 -1.59
CA PRO A 134 -2.52 10.60 -1.82
C PRO A 134 -4.00 10.34 -1.48
N ASN A 135 -4.68 11.34 -0.92
CA ASN A 135 -6.12 11.29 -0.62
C ASN A 135 -7.00 10.90 -1.81
N ASP A 136 -6.52 11.18 -3.00
CA ASP A 136 -7.14 10.96 -4.29
C ASP A 136 -7.15 9.46 -4.65
N THR A 137 -6.34 8.62 -3.99
CA THR A 137 -6.28 7.19 -4.26
C THR A 137 -7.60 6.53 -3.91
N ALA A 138 -8.23 5.88 -4.90
CA ALA A 138 -9.55 5.28 -4.73
C ALA A 138 -9.58 4.29 -3.53
N LEU A 139 -10.39 4.61 -2.53
CA LEU A 139 -10.57 3.76 -1.36
C LEU A 139 -11.21 2.42 -1.74
N ALA A 140 -10.91 1.37 -0.96
CA ALA A 140 -11.63 0.11 -1.02
C ALA A 140 -13.13 0.31 -0.71
N GLY A 141 -13.94 0.55 -1.73
CA GLY A 141 -15.39 0.78 -1.59
C GLY A 141 -15.97 1.82 -2.55
N ASP A 142 -15.13 2.61 -3.23
CA ASP A 142 -15.63 3.59 -4.21
C ASP A 142 -16.03 2.97 -5.56
N LYS A 143 -15.81 1.66 -5.74
CA LYS A 143 -16.38 0.90 -6.87
C LYS A 143 -17.83 0.44 -6.64
N ASP A 144 -18.42 0.69 -5.47
CA ASP A 144 -19.79 0.27 -5.14
C ASP A 144 -20.84 1.40 -5.14
N LYS A 145 -20.48 2.61 -5.62
CA LYS A 145 -21.45 3.73 -5.76
C LYS A 145 -21.88 4.10 -7.18
N ASN A 146 -21.49 3.31 -8.18
CA ASN A 146 -22.16 3.31 -9.47
C ASN A 146 -22.65 1.89 -9.77
N SER A 147 -23.85 1.60 -9.28
CA SER A 147 -24.67 0.46 -9.68
C SER A 147 -25.05 0.59 -11.16
N ALA A 148 -24.12 0.19 -12.04
CA ALA A 148 -24.45 -0.35 -13.34
C ALA A 148 -24.27 -1.87 -13.25
N PRO A 149 -25.24 -2.69 -13.70
CA PRO A 149 -25.25 -4.11 -13.41
C PRO A 149 -24.00 -4.79 -13.94
N ALA A 150 -23.32 -5.51 -13.04
CA ALA A 150 -22.18 -6.35 -13.30
C ALA A 150 -22.45 -7.27 -14.51
N ARG A 151 -21.81 -6.97 -15.64
CA ARG A 151 -21.55 -7.97 -16.66
C ARG A 151 -20.30 -8.72 -16.24
N TYR A 152 -20.53 -9.88 -15.63
CA TYR A 152 -19.55 -10.92 -15.43
C TYR A 152 -18.99 -11.31 -16.80
N VAL A 153 -17.80 -10.85 -17.15
CA VAL A 153 -17.05 -11.37 -18.30
C VAL A 153 -15.90 -12.18 -17.73
N VAL A 154 -16.16 -13.48 -17.58
CA VAL A 154 -15.13 -14.50 -17.46
C VAL A 154 -14.28 -14.45 -18.71
N GLY A 155 -12.99 -14.22 -18.54
CA GLY A 155 -12.02 -14.34 -19.63
C GLY A 155 -11.90 -15.80 -20.06
N THR A 156 -11.91 -16.03 -21.37
CA THR A 156 -11.30 -17.20 -22.00
C THR A 156 -10.89 -16.82 -23.41
N PHE A 157 -9.63 -17.13 -23.70
CA PHE A 157 -8.95 -17.21 -24.98
C PHE A 157 -9.85 -17.51 -26.20
N GLY A 158 -9.52 -16.87 -27.34
CA GLY A 158 -9.79 -17.44 -28.67
C GLY A 158 -10.67 -16.60 -29.59
N TYR A 159 -10.20 -16.46 -30.84
CA TYR A 159 -10.89 -15.91 -32.01
C TYR A 159 -12.40 -16.19 -32.10
N TRP A 160 -13.21 -15.17 -32.41
CA TRP A 160 -14.25 -15.10 -33.48
C TRP A 160 -15.10 -13.80 -33.36
N PRO A 161 -15.58 -13.17 -34.46
CA PRO A 161 -16.42 -11.99 -34.38
C PRO A 161 -17.91 -12.37 -34.42
N THR A 162 -18.68 -12.02 -33.40
CA THR A 162 -20.16 -12.10 -33.47
C THR A 162 -20.84 -10.85 -32.89
N ILE A 163 -21.43 -10.11 -33.83
CA ILE A 163 -22.72 -9.42 -33.86
C ILE A 163 -23.21 -8.65 -32.60
N ALA A 164 -23.56 -7.40 -32.89
CA ALA A 164 -24.16 -6.38 -32.06
C ALA A 164 -25.42 -6.79 -31.27
N VAL A 165 -25.59 -6.17 -30.10
CA VAL A 165 -26.90 -6.03 -29.43
C VAL A 165 -27.15 -4.54 -29.20
N VAL A 166 -28.11 -4.00 -29.95
CA VAL A 166 -28.72 -2.69 -29.72
C VAL A 166 -29.67 -2.81 -28.53
N VAL A 167 -29.49 -1.99 -27.51
CA VAL A 167 -30.53 -1.78 -26.48
C VAL A 167 -30.91 -0.31 -26.53
N GLY A 168 -32.13 -0.05 -26.98
CA GLY A 168 -32.70 1.30 -27.08
C GLY A 168 -32.94 1.90 -25.71
N ALA A 169 -32.47 3.13 -25.52
CA ALA A 169 -32.92 3.99 -24.44
C ALA A 169 -34.05 4.87 -24.98
N VAL A 170 -35.29 4.60 -24.57
CA VAL A 170 -36.38 5.58 -24.68
C VAL A 170 -36.41 6.36 -23.38
N PHE A 171 -35.87 7.57 -23.42
CA PHE A 171 -36.15 8.62 -22.43
C PHE A 171 -36.50 9.88 -23.19
N ILE A 172 -37.80 10.18 -23.31
CA ILE A 172 -38.28 11.57 -23.40
C ILE A 172 -39.52 11.66 -22.53
N SER A 173 -39.32 12.14 -21.31
CA SER A 173 -40.28 13.01 -20.64
C SER A 173 -40.15 14.41 -21.24
N SER A 174 -41.29 15.08 -21.45
CA SER A 174 -41.54 16.54 -21.36
C SER A 174 -42.40 17.06 -22.51
N GLY A 175 -43.57 17.63 -22.16
CA GLY A 175 -44.46 18.38 -23.04
C GLY A 175 -45.92 18.09 -22.77
#